data_AF-A0A954WHC4-F1
#
_entry.id   AF-A0A954WHC4-F1
#
_cell.length_a   1.000
_cell.length_b   1.000
_cell.length_c   1.000
_cell.angle_alpha   90.00
_cell.angle_beta   90.00
_cell.angle_gamma   90.00
#
_symmetry.space_group_name_H-M   'P 1'
#
loop_
_entity.id
_entity.type
_entity.pdbx_description
1 polymer ?
#
loop_
_entity_poly.entity_id
_entity_poly.type
_entity_poly.pdbx_seq_one_letter_code
_entity_poly.pdbx_strand_id
1 'polypeptide(L)'
;IYGDGSQAYDFVYVGDCAAANVAAMKADATDEFYNVGTGIRTSIKELSELVLEAAGSDVEVQYEPSGPTFVKNRVGCPRKAGEQLSFRARLQLREGIHRLIEWRNNHKEEVEQRRQ
;
A
#
# COMPACT_ATOMS: atom_id res chain seq x y z
N ILE A 1 -15.09 -7.41 4.57
CA ILE A 1 -14.72 -7.21 3.15
C ILE A 1 -15.98 -7.00 2.34
N TYR A 2 -16.06 -5.96 1.52
CA TYR A 2 -17.18 -5.76 0.59
C TYR A 2 -16.91 -6.48 -0.74
N GLY A 3 -17.80 -7.38 -1.15
CA GLY A 3 -17.60 -8.33 -2.24
C GLY A 3 -16.84 -9.58 -1.79
N ASP A 4 -16.26 -10.32 -2.72
CA ASP A 4 -15.57 -11.60 -2.48
C ASP A 4 -14.08 -11.47 -2.10
N GLY A 5 -13.57 -10.24 -1.98
CA GLY A 5 -12.16 -9.97 -1.68
C GLY A 5 -11.19 -10.15 -2.85
N SER A 6 -11.67 -10.48 -4.06
CA SER A 6 -10.84 -10.67 -5.26
C SER A 6 -10.27 -9.37 -5.85
N GLN A 7 -10.80 -8.23 -5.42
CA GLN A 7 -10.29 -6.90 -5.78
C GLN A 7 -8.83 -6.80 -5.38
N ALA A 8 -7.98 -6.22 -6.23
CA ALA A 8 -6.55 -6.22 -6.01
C ALA A 8 -5.87 -4.90 -6.37
N TYR A 9 -4.85 -4.57 -5.59
CA TYR A 9 -4.14 -3.30 -5.66
C TYR A 9 -2.63 -3.53 -5.49
N ASP A 10 -1.85 -2.55 -5.93
CA ASP A 10 -0.43 -2.41 -5.61
C ASP A 10 -0.30 -1.55 -4.34
N PHE A 11 0.28 -2.14 -3.28
CA PHE A 11 0.51 -1.45 -2.02
C PHE A 11 1.99 -1.11 -1.88
N VAL A 12 2.28 0.17 -1.68
CA VAL A 12 3.64 0.69 -1.53
C VAL A 12 3.79 1.41 -0.19
N TYR A 13 4.94 1.22 0.45
CA TYR A 13 5.25 1.86 1.71
C TYR A 13 5.45 3.37 1.53
N VAL A 14 4.94 4.17 2.45
CA VAL A 14 5.02 5.65 2.37
C VAL A 14 6.46 6.16 2.30
N GLY A 15 7.40 5.49 2.96
CA GLY A 15 8.83 5.83 2.88
C GLY A 15 9.43 5.58 1.49
N ASP A 16 8.96 4.54 0.77
CA ASP A 16 9.35 4.31 -0.61
C ASP A 16 8.74 5.38 -1.53
N CYS A 17 7.51 5.82 -1.28
CA CYS A 17 6.93 6.95 -2.01
C CYS A 17 7.75 8.25 -1.82
N ALA A 18 8.18 8.53 -0.59
CA ALA A 18 9.04 9.68 -0.31
C ALA A 18 10.40 9.54 -1.03
N ALA A 19 11.01 8.36 -1.01
CA ALA A 19 12.24 8.08 -1.73
C ALA A 19 12.10 8.28 -3.25
N ALA A 20 10.97 7.88 -3.84
CA ALA A 20 10.67 8.11 -5.25
C ALA A 20 10.64 9.61 -5.60
N ASN A 21 10.00 10.43 -4.76
CA ASN A 21 9.97 11.88 -4.96
C ASN A 21 11.37 12.50 -4.86
N VAL A 22 12.19 12.07 -3.89
CA VAL A 22 13.58 12.54 -3.77
C VAL A 22 14.42 12.11 -4.98
N ALA A 23 14.20 10.91 -5.51
CA ALA A 23 14.86 10.43 -6.72
C ALA A 23 14.43 11.25 -7.94
N ALA A 24 13.13 11.54 -8.09
CA ALA A 24 12.60 12.37 -9.16
C ALA A 24 13.20 13.79 -9.15
N MET A 25 13.33 14.43 -7.99
CA MET A 25 13.95 15.75 -7.86
C MET A 25 15.43 15.80 -8.28
N LYS A 26 16.11 14.65 -8.32
CA LYS A 26 17.53 14.55 -8.68
C LYS A 26 17.76 14.06 -10.11
N ALA A 27 16.71 13.64 -10.79
CA ALA A 27 16.82 13.10 -12.14
C ALA A 27 16.82 14.24 -13.17
N ASP A 28 17.42 13.98 -14.33
CA ASP A 28 17.39 14.92 -15.48
C ASP A 28 16.04 14.88 -16.24
N ALA A 29 15.09 14.05 -15.78
CA ALA A 29 13.79 13.91 -16.40
C ALA A 29 12.94 15.18 -16.23
N THR A 30 12.28 15.59 -17.32
CA THR A 30 11.40 16.78 -17.36
C THR A 30 10.15 16.44 -18.14
N ASP A 31 8.98 16.91 -17.69
CA ASP A 31 7.67 16.66 -18.32
C ASP A 31 7.31 15.17 -18.45
N GLU A 32 7.69 14.38 -17.44
CA GLU A 32 7.49 12.93 -17.40
C GLU A 32 6.62 12.52 -16.20
N PHE A 33 5.91 11.40 -16.35
CA PHE A 33 5.12 10.76 -15.30
C PHE A 33 5.56 9.32 -15.04
N TYR A 34 5.45 8.88 -13.79
CA TYR A 34 5.96 7.61 -13.30
C TYR A 34 4.97 6.92 -12.35
N ASN A 35 4.81 5.61 -12.51
CA ASN A 35 4.14 4.80 -11.51
C ASN A 35 5.10 4.54 -10.35
N VAL A 36 4.73 4.98 -9.15
CA VAL A 36 5.43 4.68 -7.91
C VAL A 36 4.68 3.55 -7.21
N GLY A 37 5.25 2.35 -7.24
CA GLY A 37 4.62 1.15 -6.73
C GLY A 37 5.57 -0.03 -6.73
N THR A 38 5.12 -1.16 -6.21
CA THR A 38 5.89 -2.41 -6.21
C THR A 38 5.70 -3.20 -7.50
N GLY A 39 4.60 -2.93 -8.23
CA GLY A 39 4.15 -3.73 -9.37
C GLY A 39 3.54 -5.08 -8.97
N ILE A 40 3.36 -5.33 -7.67
CA ILE A 40 2.83 -6.59 -7.14
C ILE A 40 1.32 -6.45 -6.95
N ARG A 41 0.56 -7.37 -7.54
CA ARG A 41 -0.89 -7.46 -7.36
C ARG A 41 -1.19 -8.16 -6.03
N THR A 42 -1.84 -7.47 -5.10
CA THR A 42 -2.31 -8.05 -3.84
C THR A 42 -3.82 -7.88 -3.71
N SER A 43 -4.55 -8.96 -3.46
CA SER A 43 -5.99 -8.94 -3.24
C SER A 43 -6.35 -8.39 -1.85
N ILE A 44 -7.58 -7.89 -1.70
CA ILE A 44 -8.11 -7.45 -0.41
C ILE A 44 -8.20 -8.63 0.57
N LYS A 45 -8.45 -9.84 0.08
CA LYS A 45 -8.38 -11.06 0.90
C LYS A 45 -6.98 -11.26 1.49
N GLU A 46 -5.95 -11.31 0.64
CA GLU A 46 -4.55 -11.48 1.08
C GLU A 46 -4.12 -10.34 2.02
N LEU A 47 -4.51 -9.10 1.72
CA LEU A 47 -4.22 -7.95 2.58
C LEU A 47 -4.85 -8.14 3.97
N SER A 48 -6.11 -8.59 4.04
CA SER A 48 -6.82 -8.78 5.31
C SER A 48 -6.17 -9.88 6.15
N GLU A 49 -5.73 -10.97 5.52
CA GLU A 49 -5.00 -12.06 6.18
C GLU A 49 -3.68 -11.55 6.77
N LEU A 50 -2.90 -10.77 6.01
CA LEU A 50 -1.66 -10.16 6.49
C LEU A 50 -1.87 -9.20 7.68
N VAL A 51 -2.97 -8.43 7.66
CA VAL A 51 -3.31 -7.52 8.76
C VAL A 51 -3.69 -8.28 10.02
N LEU A 52 -4.50 -9.34 9.91
CA LEU A 52 -4.88 -10.18 11.05
C LEU A 52 -3.66 -10.87 11.67
N GLU A 53 -2.80 -11.44 10.82
CA GLU A 53 -1.55 -12.07 11.25
C GLU A 53 -0.66 -11.07 12.00
N ALA A 54 -0.43 -9.89 11.42
CA ALA A 54 0.43 -8.87 12.02
C ALA A 54 -0.18 -8.24 13.29
N ALA A 55 -1.50 -8.28 13.45
CA ALA A 55 -2.20 -7.85 14.66
C ALA A 55 -2.29 -8.94 15.75
N GLY A 56 -1.92 -10.19 15.44
CA GLY A 56 -2.13 -11.33 16.34
C GLY A 56 -3.61 -11.58 16.64
N SER A 57 -4.49 -11.32 15.67
CA SER A 57 -5.95 -11.40 15.81
C SER A 57 -6.51 -12.66 15.15
N ASP A 58 -7.48 -13.29 15.81
CA ASP A 58 -8.22 -14.47 15.34
C ASP A 58 -9.63 -14.13 14.82
N VAL A 59 -9.95 -12.84 14.69
CA VAL A 59 -11.25 -12.37 14.19
C VAL A 59 -11.53 -12.91 12.79
N GLU A 60 -12.70 -13.49 12.60
CA GLU A 60 -13.17 -13.96 11.30
C GLU A 60 -13.49 -12.80 10.34
N VAL A 61 -13.04 -12.94 9.10
CA VAL A 61 -13.34 -11.98 8.04
C VAL A 61 -14.80 -12.11 7.62
N GLN A 62 -15.60 -11.09 7.92
CA GLN A 62 -16.98 -10.99 7.43
C GLN A 62 -17.02 -10.46 6.00
N TYR A 63 -17.89 -11.03 5.17
CA TYR A 63 -18.09 -10.62 3.78
C TYR A 63 -19.46 -9.96 3.63
N GLU A 64 -19.48 -8.79 3.00
CA GLU A 64 -20.66 -7.97 2.79
C GLU A 64 -20.94 -7.82 1.28
N PRO A 65 -22.18 -7.60 0.85
CA PRO A 65 -22.49 -7.34 -0.56
C PRO A 65 -21.63 -6.21 -1.13
N SER A 66 -21.12 -6.39 -2.35
CA SER A 66 -20.33 -5.34 -3.00
C SER A 66 -21.23 -4.15 -3.37
N GLY A 67 -20.85 -2.94 -2.97
CA GLY A 67 -21.41 -1.71 -3.54
C GLY A 67 -21.02 -1.52 -5.02
N PRO A 68 -21.59 -0.51 -5.70
CA PRO A 68 -21.18 -0.15 -7.07
C PRO A 68 -19.69 0.17 -7.08
N THR A 69 -18.91 -0.69 -7.73
CA THR A 69 -17.45 -0.62 -7.74
C THR A 69 -16.97 -0.43 -9.17
N PHE A 70 -16.33 0.71 -9.45
CA PHE A 70 -15.89 1.05 -10.80
C PHE A 70 -14.58 0.36 -11.21
N VAL A 71 -13.64 0.11 -10.28
CA VAL A 71 -12.34 -0.47 -10.61
C VAL A 71 -11.91 -1.51 -9.58
N LYS A 72 -11.81 -2.77 -10.00
CA LYS A 72 -11.43 -3.92 -9.16
C LYS A 72 -9.93 -4.25 -9.17
N ASN A 73 -9.17 -3.72 -10.13
CA ASN A 73 -7.73 -3.97 -10.24
C ASN A 73 -6.99 -2.66 -10.53
N ARG A 74 -6.00 -2.30 -9.70
CA ARG A 74 -5.09 -1.17 -9.95
C ARG A 74 -3.67 -1.56 -9.59
N VAL A 75 -2.88 -1.89 -10.61
CA VAL A 75 -1.48 -2.28 -10.46
C VAL A 75 -0.67 -1.51 -11.49
N GLY A 76 0.24 -0.66 -11.02
CA GLY A 76 1.12 0.13 -11.87
C GLY A 76 2.39 -0.63 -12.24
N CYS A 77 2.94 -0.37 -13.43
CA CYS A 77 4.26 -0.91 -13.78
C CYS A 77 5.36 0.09 -13.38
N PRO A 78 6.25 -0.23 -12.42
CA PRO A 78 7.27 0.71 -11.94
C PRO A 78 8.55 0.70 -12.79
N ARG A 79 8.60 -0.01 -13.91
CA ARG A 79 9.82 -0.15 -14.75
C ARG A 79 10.40 1.20 -15.17
N LYS A 80 9.56 2.11 -15.67
CA LYS A 80 9.98 3.45 -16.09
C LYS A 80 10.62 4.25 -14.94
N ALA A 81 10.10 4.12 -13.73
CA ALA A 81 10.68 4.75 -12.54
C ALA A 81 12.04 4.15 -12.17
N GLY A 82 12.20 2.83 -12.33
CA GLY A 82 13.48 2.16 -12.16
C GLY A 82 14.53 2.59 -13.19
N GLU A 83 14.14 2.66 -14.45
CA GLU A 83 15.05 2.99 -15.56
C GLU A 83 15.50 4.45 -15.55
N GLN A 84 14.57 5.39 -15.28
CA GLN A 84 14.86 6.82 -15.42
C GLN A 84 15.12 7.55 -14.10
N LEU A 85 14.54 7.07 -12.99
CA LEU A 85 14.72 7.68 -11.67
C LEU A 85 15.65 6.86 -10.76
N SER A 86 16.12 5.69 -11.22
CA SER A 86 16.82 4.71 -10.36
C SER A 86 16.01 4.33 -9.10
N PHE A 87 14.68 4.42 -9.17
CA PHE A 87 13.78 4.12 -8.06
C PHE A 87 13.29 2.67 -8.09
N ARG A 88 13.32 2.01 -6.92
CA ARG A 88 12.65 0.73 -6.70
C ARG A 88 12.12 0.70 -5.27
N ALA A 89 10.83 0.36 -5.12
CA ALA A 89 10.25 0.10 -3.80
C ALA A 89 10.98 -1.07 -3.14
N ARG A 90 11.43 -0.88 -1.90
CA ARG A 90 12.29 -1.86 -1.21
C ARG A 90 11.52 -2.61 -0.13
N LEU A 91 10.55 -1.95 0.51
CA LEU A 91 9.83 -2.55 1.63
C LEU A 91 8.75 -3.50 1.12
N GLN A 92 8.80 -4.75 1.59
CA GLN A 92 7.76 -5.73 1.28
C GLN A 92 6.48 -5.40 2.04
N LEU A 93 5.31 -5.71 1.46
CA LEU A 93 4.00 -5.39 2.04
C LEU A 93 3.85 -5.90 3.47
N ARG A 94 4.23 -7.17 3.71
CA ARG A 94 4.21 -7.80 5.04
C ARG A 94 4.95 -6.97 6.09
N GLU A 95 6.18 -6.55 5.78
CA GLU A 95 6.98 -5.73 6.69
C GLU A 95 6.37 -4.34 6.88
N GLY A 96 5.86 -3.74 5.80
CA GLY A 96 5.14 -2.47 5.86
C GLY A 96 3.92 -2.50 6.78
N ILE A 97 3.13 -3.59 6.75
CA ILE A 97 1.97 -3.79 7.63
C ILE A 97 2.40 -3.91 9.09
N HIS A 98 3.45 -4.69 9.40
CA HIS A 98 3.98 -4.79 10.76
C HIS A 98 4.40 -3.42 11.31
N ARG A 99 5.16 -2.64 10.54
CA ARG A 99 5.57 -1.29 10.92
C ARG A 99 4.38 -0.36 11.12
N LEU A 100 3.34 -0.47 10.28
CA LEU A 100 2.12 0.33 10.41
C LEU A 100 1.37 0.01 11.70
N ILE A 101 1.23 -1.27 12.05
CA ILE A 101 0.54 -1.71 13.27
C ILE A 101 1.33 -1.29 14.51
N GLU A 102 2.65 -1.47 14.51
CA GLU A 102 3.52 -1.00 15.58
C GLU A 102 3.39 0.51 15.79
N TRP A 103 3.51 1.29 14.71
CA TRP A 103 3.33 2.74 14.77
C TRP A 103 1.95 3.11 15.30
N ARG A 104 0.88 2.49 14.79
CA ARG A 104 -0.50 2.76 15.25
C ARG A 104 -0.66 2.45 16.74
N ASN A 105 -0.09 1.35 17.23
CA ASN A 105 -0.18 0.98 18.64
C ASN A 105 0.48 2.00 19.57
N ASN A 106 1.58 2.60 19.14
CA ASN A 106 2.31 3.60 19.92
C ASN A 106 1.71 5.01 19.83
N HIS A 107 0.75 5.26 18.94
CA HIS A 107 0.18 6.60 18.68
C HIS A 107 -1.36 6.63 18.75
N LYS A 108 -2.00 5.65 19.40
CA LYS A 108 -3.48 5.54 19.46
C LYS A 108 -4.14 6.81 19.98
N GLU A 109 -3.66 7.33 21.11
CA GLU A 109 -4.23 8.50 21.78
C GLU A 109 -4.09 9.77 20.94
N GLU A 110 -2.91 9.99 20.36
CA GLU A 110 -2.64 11.14 19.49
C GLU A 110 -3.51 11.12 18.22
N VAL A 111 -3.67 9.94 17.60
CA VAL A 111 -4.55 9.78 16.42
C VAL A 111 -6.00 10.06 16.78
N GLU A 112 -6.46 9.63 17.96
CA GLU A 112 -7.83 9.87 18.41
C GLU A 112 -8.10 11.36 18.70
N GLN A 113 -7.15 12.05 19.34
CA GLN A 113 -7.25 13.49 19.59
C GLN A 113 -7.34 14.31 18.30
N ARG A 114 -6.65 13.91 17.22
CA ARG A 114 -6.72 14.59 15.91
C ARG A 114 -8.04 14.40 15.17
N ARG A 115 -8.85 13.43 15.57
CA ARG A 115 -10.15 13.11 14.93
C ARG A 115 -11.33 13.84 15.55
N GLN A 116 -11.15 14.37 16.76
CA GLN A 116 -12.13 15.23 17.44
C GLN A 116 -12.05 16.66 16.90
#